data_AF-A0AAV4DLU4-F1
#
_entry.id   AF-A0AAV4DLU4-F1
#
_cell.length_a   1.000
_cell.length_b   1.000
_cell.length_c   1.000
_cell.angle_alpha   90.00
_cell.angle_beta   90.00
_cell.angle_gamma   90.00
#
_symmetry.space_group_name_H-M   'P 1'
#
loop_
_entity.id
_entity.type
_entity.pdbx_description
1 polymer ?
#
loop_
_entity_poly.entity_id
_entity_poly.type
_entity_poly.pdbx_seq_one_letter_code
_entity_poly.pdbx_strand_id
1 'polypeptide(L)'
;MNHLCCKIWNSKTWPAEWKKQEIVMLHKAGDPKDCGNYRTIALISHTSKIMLYIILERLKAKIENELAKEQSGFRPGRGTSDMLCSI
;
A
#
# COMPACT_ATOMS: atom_id res chain seq x y z
N MET A 1 -1.43 18.58 11.74
CA MET A 1 -1.38 17.17 11.26
C MET A 1 -0.67 16.22 12.23
N ASN A 2 0.53 16.56 12.72
CA ASN A 2 1.31 15.71 13.65
C ASN A 2 0.54 15.30 14.92
N HIS A 3 -0.07 16.26 15.62
CA HIS A 3 -0.89 15.97 16.82
C HIS A 3 -2.03 14.96 16.58
N LEU A 4 -2.72 15.05 15.43
CA LEU A 4 -3.80 14.14 15.07
C LEU A 4 -3.27 12.70 14.84
N CYS A 5 -2.16 12.57 14.12
CA CYS A 5 -1.53 11.26 13.87
C CYS A 5 -1.05 10.62 15.19
N CYS A 6 -0.44 11.40 16.09
CA CYS A 6 -0.04 10.93 17.42
C CYS A 6 -1.23 10.48 18.26
N LYS A 7 -2.33 11.25 18.24
CA LYS A 7 -3.56 10.87 18.96
C LYS A 7 -4.14 9.56 18.43
N ILE A 8 -4.23 9.40 17.11
CA ILE A 8 -4.72 8.16 16.47
C ILE A 8 -3.80 6.98 16.79
N TRP A 9 -2.48 7.18 16.73
CA TRP A 9 -1.48 6.17 17.07
C TRP A 9 -1.64 5.67 18.51
N ASN A 10 -1.69 6.60 19.47
CA ASN A 10 -1.76 6.26 20.89
C ASN A 10 -3.11 5.64 21.27
N SER A 11 -4.21 6.16 20.71
CA SER A 11 -5.56 5.63 20.96
C SER A 11 -5.87 4.34 20.21
N LYS A 12 -5.03 3.95 19.23
CA LYS A 12 -5.24 2.81 18.33
C LYS A 12 -6.61 2.84 17.62
N THR A 13 -7.23 4.01 17.53
CA THR A 13 -8.58 4.18 17.05
C THR A 13 -8.56 4.92 15.73
N TRP A 14 -8.92 4.21 14.65
CA TRP A 14 -9.02 4.80 13.33
C TRP A 14 -10.34 5.57 13.18
N PRO A 15 -10.32 6.85 12.77
CA PRO A 15 -11.55 7.62 12.55
C PRO A 15 -12.47 6.93 11.52
N ALA A 16 -13.79 6.93 11.77
CA ALA A 16 -14.77 6.31 10.86
C ALA A 16 -14.70 6.89 9.44
N GLU A 17 -14.54 8.21 9.30
CA GLU A 17 -14.37 8.87 8.00
C GLU A 17 -13.13 8.40 7.23
N TRP A 18 -12.07 8.00 7.94
CA TRP A 18 -10.85 7.50 7.30
C TRP A 18 -10.96 6.03 6.86
N LYS A 19 -11.98 5.31 7.32
CA LYS A 19 -12.31 3.95 6.88
C LYS A 19 -13.14 3.95 5.60
N LYS A 20 -13.77 5.09 5.26
CA LYS A 20 -14.52 5.22 4.00
C LYS A 20 -13.55 5.22 2.83
N GLN A 21 -13.95 4.51 1.78
CA GLN A 21 -13.21 4.40 0.54
C GLN A 21 -14.17 4.42 -0.64
N GLU A 22 -13.75 5.04 -1.73
CA GLU A 22 -14.48 5.01 -3.00
C GLU A 22 -13.87 3.93 -3.89
N ILE A 23 -14.73 3.09 -4.47
CA ILE A 23 -14.28 1.99 -5.32
C ILE A 23 -14.41 2.42 -6.78
N VAL A 24 -13.30 2.39 -7.51
CA VAL A 24 -13.25 2.69 -8.96
C VAL A 24 -12.76 1.45 -9.71
N MET A 25 -13.44 1.11 -10.80
CA MET A 25 -13.03 0.04 -11.70
C MET A 25 -12.24 0.62 -12.87
N LEU A 26 -11.00 0.17 -13.06
CA LEU A 26 -10.17 0.52 -14.21
C LEU A 26 -9.99 -0.68 -15.12
N HIS A 27 -10.30 -0.53 -16.40
CA HIS A 27 -10.02 -1.57 -17.39
C HIS A 27 -8.52 -1.85 -17.46
N LYS A 28 -8.13 -3.12 -17.44
CA LYS A 28 -6.73 -3.56 -17.48
C LYS A 28 -6.30 -3.91 -18.90
N ALA A 29 -6.92 -4.93 -19.49
CA ALA A 29 -6.64 -5.48 -20.82
C ALA A 29 -7.70 -6.55 -21.16
N GLY A 30 -7.86 -6.91 -22.44
CA GLY A 30 -8.85 -7.89 -22.88
C GLY A 30 -10.21 -7.27 -23.25
N ASP A 31 -11.23 -8.10 -23.42
CA ASP A 31 -12.58 -7.65 -23.79
C ASP A 31 -13.17 -6.72 -22.71
N PRO A 32 -13.54 -5.47 -23.04
CA PRO A 32 -14.20 -4.55 -22.12
C PRO A 32 -15.58 -5.01 -21.63
N LYS A 33 -16.21 -5.98 -22.29
CA LYS A 33 -17.50 -6.55 -21.84
C LYS A 33 -17.33 -7.60 -20.75
N ASP A 34 -16.13 -8.15 -20.60
CA ASP A 34 -15.82 -9.09 -19.54
C ASP A 34 -15.41 -8.34 -18.27
N CYS A 35 -16.21 -8.48 -17.21
CA CYS A 35 -15.96 -7.85 -15.92
C CYS A 35 -14.62 -8.29 -15.28
N GLY A 36 -14.12 -9.49 -15.60
CA GLY A 36 -12.83 -9.99 -15.11
C GLY A 36 -11.63 -9.18 -15.59
N ASN A 37 -11.80 -8.39 -16.66
CA ASN A 37 -10.77 -7.54 -17.25
C ASN A 37 -10.63 -6.17 -16.58
N TYR A 38 -11.35 -5.92 -15.49
CA TYR A 38 -11.25 -4.69 -14.70
C TYR A 38 -10.49 -4.92 -13.40
N ARG A 39 -9.68 -3.94 -13.02
CA ARG A 39 -9.00 -3.84 -11.73
C ARG A 39 -9.76 -2.87 -10.84
N THR A 40 -10.15 -3.36 -9.68
CA THR A 40 -10.76 -2.53 -8.64
C THR A 40 -9.69 -1.77 -7.87
N ILE A 41 -9.86 -0.46 -7.72
CA ILE A 41 -9.00 0.40 -6.90
C ILE A 41 -9.86 1.04 -5.81
N ALA A 42 -9.40 0.92 -4.57
CA ALA A 42 -9.96 1.62 -3.43
C ALA A 42 -9.26 2.96 -3.21
N LEU A 43 -9.98 4.06 -3.43
CA LEU A 43 -9.53 5.41 -3.14
C LEU A 43 -9.81 5.73 -1.68
N ILE A 44 -8.74 5.80 -0.88
CA ILE A 44 -8.81 6.21 0.53
C ILE A 44 -8.51 7.70 0.70
N SER A 45 -9.03 8.30 1.77
CA SER A 45 -8.79 9.71 2.10
C SER A 45 -7.29 10.04 2.23
N HIS A 46 -6.91 11.26 1.85
CA HIS A 46 -5.53 11.76 1.94
C HIS A 46 -4.96 11.65 3.36
N THR A 47 -5.78 11.94 4.36
CA THR A 47 -5.41 11.83 5.77
C THR A 47 -5.10 10.39 6.18
N SER A 48 -5.91 9.43 5.71
CA SER A 48 -5.66 7.99 5.90
C SER A 48 -4.34 7.56 5.26
N LYS A 49 -4.06 8.01 4.02
CA LYS A 49 -2.79 7.74 3.31
C LYS A 49 -1.57 8.23 4.10
N ILE A 50 -1.62 9.43 4.66
CA ILE A 50 -0.51 9.99 5.45
C ILE A 50 -0.21 9.11 6.66
N MET A 51 -1.24 8.66 7.39
CA MET A 51 -1.05 7.80 8.54
C MET A 51 -0.51 6.42 8.15
N LEU A 52 -1.02 5.82 7.06
CA LEU A 52 -0.48 4.57 6.52
C LEU A 52 0.98 4.70 6.09
N TYR A 53 1.37 5.84 5.51
CA TYR A 53 2.76 6.11 5.16
C TYR A 53 3.67 6.16 6.39
N ILE A 54 3.25 6.83 7.47
CA ILE A 54 3.99 6.85 8.74
C ILE A 54 4.19 5.43 9.30
N ILE A 55 3.15 4.59 9.20
CA ILE A 55 3.22 3.18 9.63
C ILE A 55 4.20 2.41 8.76
N LEU A 56 4.11 2.56 7.43
CA LEU A 56 5.01 1.91 6.48
C LEU A 56 6.48 2.26 6.77
N GLU A 57 6.81 3.54 6.95
CA GLU A 57 8.19 3.96 7.25
C GLU A 57 8.73 3.31 8.53
N ARG A 58 7.90 3.17 9.56
CA ARG A 58 8.28 2.50 10.82
C ARG A 58 8.47 0.99 10.64
N LEU A 59 7.72 0.37 9.73
CA LEU A 59 7.78 -1.06 9.46
C LEU A 59 8.93 -1.44 8.52
N LYS A 60 9.29 -0.58 7.57
CA LYS A 60 10.35 -0.84 6.57
C LYS A 60 11.63 -1.39 7.20
N ALA A 61 12.14 -0.72 8.24
CA ALA A 61 13.37 -1.14 8.91
C ALA A 61 13.29 -2.52 9.58
N LYS A 62 12.09 -2.93 10.02
CA LYS A 62 11.88 -4.25 10.64
C LYS A 62 11.71 -5.34 9.59
N ILE A 63 10.92 -5.05 8.56
CA ILE A 63 10.57 -6.02 7.52
C ILE A 63 11.78 -6.36 6.65
N GLU A 64 12.70 -5.42 6.44
CA GLU A 64 13.87 -5.62 5.58
C GLU A 64 14.72 -6.85 5.97
N ASN A 65 14.83 -7.15 7.27
CA ASN A 65 15.57 -8.31 7.78
C ASN A 65 14.80 -9.63 7.62
N GLU A 66 13.49 -9.56 7.46
CA GLU A 66 12.59 -10.72 7.34
C GLU A 66 12.31 -11.07 5.87
N LEU A 67 12.63 -10.18 4.93
CA LEU A 67 12.42 -10.41 3.50
C LEU A 67 13.46 -11.36 2.93
N ALA A 68 12.97 -12.36 2.19
CA ALA A 68 13.80 -13.28 1.42
C ALA A 68 14.75 -12.53 0.46
N LYS A 69 15.91 -13.13 0.18
CA LYS A 69 16.91 -12.51 -0.72
C LYS A 69 16.41 -12.44 -2.16
N GLU A 70 15.48 -13.30 -2.52
CA GLU A 70 14.88 -13.41 -3.84
C GLU A 70 13.75 -12.38 -4.03
N GLN A 71 13.28 -11.76 -2.94
CA GLN A 71 12.27 -10.72 -3.01
C GLN A 71 12.88 -9.40 -3.47
N SER A 72 12.46 -8.98 -4.67
CA SER A 72 12.89 -7.71 -5.28
C SER A 72 11.74 -6.73 -5.48
N GLY A 73 10.49 -7.22 -5.49
CA GLY A 73 9.31 -6.35 -5.62
C GLY A 73 9.11 -5.45 -4.41
N PHE A 74 8.76 -4.18 -4.64
CA PHE A 74 8.43 -3.20 -3.61
C PHE A 74 9.53 -2.96 -2.56
N ARG A 75 10.77 -3.32 -2.89
CA ARG A 75 11.93 -3.18 -2.00
C ARG A 75 12.84 -2.03 -2.49
N PRO A 76 13.24 -1.10 -1.61
CA PRO A 76 14.08 0.02 -2.02
C PRO A 76 15.43 -0.48 -2.55
N GLY A 77 15.90 0.09 -3.66
CA GLY A 77 17.17 -0.26 -4.27
C GLY A 77 17.18 -1.59 -5.04
N ARG A 78 16.02 -2.23 -5.24
CA ARG A 78 15.89 -3.42 -6.07
C ARG A 78 14.90 -3.23 -7.20
N GLY A 79 15.24 -3.75 -8.38
CA GLY A 79 14.45 -3.71 -9.59
C GLY A 79 14.04 -5.09 -10.10
N THR A 80 13.34 -5.10 -11.23
CA THR A 80 12.90 -6.34 -11.89
C THR A 80 14.07 -7.15 -12.46
N SER A 81 15.18 -6.50 -12.81
CA SER A 81 16.43 -7.17 -13.22
C SER A 81 17.02 -8.02 -12.11
N ASP A 82 17.00 -7.51 -10.87
CA ASP A 82 17.54 -8.23 -9.72
C ASP A 82 16.75 -9.52 -9.48
N MET A 83 15.43 -9.51 -9.69
CA MET A 83 14.59 -10.71 -9.59
C MET A 83 14.99 -11.79 -10.60
N LEU A 84 15.32 -11.40 -11.83
CA LEU A 84 15.75 -12.36 -12.87
C LEU A 84 17.10 -13.00 -12.53
N CYS A 85 18.00 -12.24 -11.90
CA CYS A 85 19.33 -12.71 -11.49
C CYS A 85 19.35 -13.36 -10.10
N SER A 86 18.22 -13.36 -9.37
CA SER A 86 18.09 -13.95 -8.03
C SER A 86 17.59 -15.40 -8.05
N ILE A 87 17.34 -15.96 -9.24
CA ILE A 87 16.99 -17.37 -9.46
C ILE A 87 18.27 -18.22 -9.52
#